data_AF-A0AAP8HU72-F1
#
_entry.id   AF-A0AAP8HU72-F1
#
_cell.length_a   1.000
_cell.length_b   1.000
_cell.length_c   1.000
_cell.angle_alpha   90.00
_cell.angle_beta   90.00
_cell.angle_gamma   90.00
#
_symmetry.space_group_name_H-M   'P 1'
#
loop_
_entity.id
_entity.type
_entity.pdbx_description
1 polymer ?
#
loop_
_entity_poly.entity_id
_entity_poly.type
_entity_poly.pdbx_seq_one_letter_code
_entity_poly.pdbx_strand_id
1 'polypeptide(L)' 'FALGFFDSVRIVMAWCELRQDFRHFRTDRIATLEPGQRYPRRRHVLLKEWRALNTAKSDGC' A
#
# COMPACT_ATOMS: atom_id res chain seq x y z
N PHE A 1 7.31 -3.92 0.66
CA PHE A 1 6.41 -3.91 -0.49
C PHE A 1 5.84 -5.31 -0.58
N ALA A 2 4.53 -5.44 -0.49
CA ALA A 2 3.84 -6.70 -0.70
C ALA A 2 3.02 -6.54 -1.99
N LEU A 3 3.06 -7.54 -2.85
CA LEU A 3 2.39 -7.52 -4.15
C LEU A 3 1.40 -8.69 -4.14
N GLY A 4 0.11 -8.38 -4.15
CA GLY A 4 -0.98 -9.36 -4.23
C GLY A 4 -1.46 -9.47 -5.66
N PHE A 5 -1.56 -10.70 -6.17
CA PHE A 5 -2.14 -11.00 -7.48
C PHE A 5 -3.57 -11.51 -7.28
N PHE A 6 -4.56 -10.79 -7.81
CA PHE A 6 -5.94 -11.25 -7.91
C PHE A 6 -6.35 -11.19 -9.38
N ASP A 7 -6.49 -12.36 -10.00
CA ASP A 7 -6.97 -12.76 -11.34
C ASP A 7 -6.63 -11.92 -12.59
N SER A 8 -6.65 -10.59 -12.53
CA SER A 8 -6.26 -9.69 -13.64
C SER A 8 -5.86 -8.28 -13.18
N VAL A 9 -5.89 -8.00 -11.87
CA VAL A 9 -5.64 -6.67 -11.31
C VAL A 9 -4.48 -6.72 -10.34
N ARG A 10 -3.43 -5.97 -10.64
CA ARG A 10 -2.27 -5.79 -9.75
C ARG A 10 -2.56 -4.63 -8.80
N ILE A 11 -2.57 -4.91 -7.49
CA ILE A 11 -2.81 -3.90 -6.45
C ILE A 11 -1.52 -3.62 -5.70
N VAL A 12 -1.18 -2.34 -5.57
CA VAL A 12 -0.09 -1.84 -4.73
C VAL A 12 -0.65 -1.23 -3.47
N MET A 13 -0.19 -1.75 -2.33
CA MET A 13 -0.41 -1.18 -1.02
C MET A 13 0.61 -0.07 -0.76
N ALA A 14 0.13 1.15 -0.52
CA ALA A 14 0.99 2.29 -0.21
C ALA A 14 0.40 3.17 0.90
N TRP A 15 1.28 3.90 1.58
CA TRP A 15 0.90 4.93 2.53
C TRP A 15 0.43 6.19 1.78
N CYS A 16 -0.79 6.63 2.04
CA CYS A 16 -1.32 7.88 1.49
C CYS A 16 -1.03 9.03 2.47
N GLU A 17 -0.10 9.92 2.13
CA GLU A 17 0.26 11.06 3.00
C GLU A 17 -0.87 12.07 3.18
N LEU A 18 -1.74 12.22 2.17
CA LEU A 18 -2.89 13.13 2.26
C LEU A 18 -3.91 12.69 3.32
N ARG A 19 -4.06 11.38 3.53
CA ARG A 19 -5.05 10.81 4.46
C ARG A 19 -4.43 10.17 5.70
N GLN A 20 -3.10 10.10 5.75
CA GLN A 20 -2.35 9.42 6.80
C GLN A 20 -2.87 7.99 7.05
N ASP A 21 -3.06 7.21 5.97
CA ASP A 21 -3.60 5.85 6.05
C ASP A 21 -3.08 4.93 4.92
N PHE A 22 -3.15 3.61 5.10
CA PHE A 22 -2.75 2.62 4.10
C PHE A 22 -3.87 2.39 3.10
N ARG A 23 -3.59 2.63 1.81
CA ARG A 23 -4.57 2.40 0.73
C ARG A 23 -4.05 1.45 -0.34
N HIS A 24 -5.02 0.78 -0.93
CA HIS A 24 -4.86 -0.11 -2.08
C HIS A 24 -5.02 0.72 -3.34
N PHE A 25 -3.96 0.79 -4.14
CA PHE A 25 -3.96 1.44 -5.44
C PHE A 25 -3.91 0.36 -6.51
N ARG A 26 -4.90 0.32 -7.39
CA ARG A 26 -4.84 -0.58 -8.54
C ARG A 26 -3.87 0.00 -9.56
N THR A 27 -2.87 -0.78 -9.94
CA THR A 27 -1.82 -0.33 -10.86
C THR A 27 -2.31 -0.17 -12.30
N ASP A 28 -3.46 -0.76 -12.64
CA ASP A 28 -4.09 -0.59 -13.96
C ASP A 28 -4.65 0.82 -14.21
N ARG A 29 -4.94 1.57 -13.14
CA ARG A 29 -5.43 2.96 -13.20
C ARG A 29 -4.35 4.01 -12.95
N ILE A 30 -3.08 3.60 -12.79
CA ILE A 30 -1.96 4.52 -12.57
C ILE A 30 -1.35 4.85 -13.93
N ALA A 31 -1.65 6.04 -14.45
CA ALA A 31 -1.08 6.50 -15.73
C ALA A 31 0.40 6.88 -15.60
N THR A 32 0.78 7.48 -14.48
CA THR A 32 2.15 7.96 -14.21
C THR A 32 2.46 7.85 -12.72
N LEU A 33 3.70 7.49 -12.39
CA LEU A 33 4.22 7.43 -11.03
C LEU A 33 5.52 8.22 -10.98
N GLU A 34 5.53 9.31 -10.22
CA GLU A 34 6.73 10.09 -9.97
C GLU A 34 7.34 9.73 -8.61
N PRO A 35 8.65 9.50 -8.52
CA PRO A 35 9.31 9.28 -7.25
C PRO A 35 9.25 10.55 -6.40
N GLY A 36 8.49 10.50 -5.31
CA GLY A 36 8.40 11.59 -4.35
C GLY A 36 9.64 11.72 -3.47
N GLN A 37 9.60 12.73 -2.60
CA GLN A 37 10.61 12.92 -1.56
C GLN A 37 10.61 11.78 -0.54
N ARG A 38 11.72 11.63 0.17
CA ARG A 38 11.88 10.57 1.17
C ARG A 38 10.84 10.75 2.27
N TYR A 39 10.07 9.69 2.52
CA TYR A 39 9.03 9.68 3.55
C TYR A 39 9.55 10.27 4.87
N PRO A 40 8.82 11.21 5.50
CA PRO A 40 9.21 11.78 6.79
C PRO A 40 9.18 10.72 7.91
N ARG A 41 8.38 9.65 7.72
CA ARG A 41 8.32 8.50 8.63
C ARG A 41 9.24 7.38 8.17
N ARG A 42 9.94 6.76 9.12
CA ARG A 42 10.86 5.65 8.84
C ARG A 42 10.09 4.46 8.26
N ARG A 43 10.55 3.94 7.11
CA ARG A 43 9.94 2.80 6.39
C ARG A 43 9.65 1.58 7.27
N HIS A 44 10.48 1.29 8.28
CA HIS A 44 10.27 0.16 9.19
C HIS A 44 9.04 0.29 10.10
N VAL A 45 8.67 1.52 10.51
CA VAL A 45 7.49 1.78 11.35
C VAL A 45 6.24 1.55 10.50
N LEU A 46 6.22 2.10 9.29
CA LEU A 46 5.13 1.90 8.33
C LEU A 46 4.90 0.41 8.02
N LEU A 47 5.99 -0.35 7.82
CA LEU A 47 5.87 -1.79 7.58
C LEU A 47 5.35 -2.56 8.80
N LYS A 48 5.71 -2.15 10.02
CA LYS A 48 5.20 -2.77 11.25
C LYS A 48 3.71 -2.49 11.45
N GLU A 49 3.29 -1.24 11.28
CA GLU A 49 1.88 -0.81 11.31
C GLU A 49 1.06 -1.59 10.26
N TRP A 50 1.56 -1.65 9.01
CA TRP A 50 0.91 -2.36 7.92
C TRP A 50 0.77 -3.86 8.18
N ARG A 51 1.80 -4.52 8.74
CA ARG A 51 1.72 -5.95 9.08
C ARG A 51 0.67 -6.20 10.16
N ALA A 52 0.63 -5.37 11.20
CA ALA A 52 -0.37 -5.48 12.27
C ALA A 52 -1.81 -5.34 11.73
N LEU A 53 -2.04 -4.44 10.76
CA LEU A 53 -3.34 -4.25 10.13
C LEU A 53 -3.75 -5.41 9.20
N ASN A 54 -2.82 -6.02 8.47
CA ASN A 54 -3.15 -7.09 7.50
C ASN A 54 -3.28 -8.48 8.12
N THR A 55 -2.66 -8.75 9.26
CA THR A 55 -2.92 -10.00 10.01
C THR A 55 -4.40 -10.11 10.42
N ALA A 56 -5.13 -8.99 10.51
CA ALA A 56 -6.55 -8.95 10.88
C ALA A 56 -7.52 -8.85 9.68
N LYS A 57 -7.04 -8.79 8.44
CA LYS A 57 -7.88 -8.42 7.28
C LYS A 57 -7.69 -9.30 6.05
N SER A 58 -7.36 -10.58 6.28
CA SER A 58 -7.31 -11.63 5.25
C SER A 58 -8.63 -12.42 5.12
N ASP A 59 -9.74 -11.92 5.67
CA ASP A 59 -11.08 -12.46 5.45
C ASP A 59 -11.96 -11.37 4.86
N GLY A 60 -12.16 -11.42 3.54
CA GLY A 60 -12.94 -10.44 2.81
C GLY A 60 -13.00 -10.81 1.34
N CYS A 61 -13.71 -11.90 1.08
CA CYS A 61 -14.29 -12.33 -0.19
C CYS A 61 -14.63 -11.16 -1.13
#